data_AF-A0A2E6U2U2-F1
#
_entry.id   AF-A0A2E6U2U2-F1
#
_cell.length_a   1.000
_cell.length_b   1.000
_cell.length_c   1.000
_cell.angle_alpha   90.00
_cell.angle_beta   90.00
_cell.angle_gamma   90.00
#
_symmetry.space_group_name_H-M   'P 1'
#
loop_
_entity.id
_entity.type
_entity.pdbx_description
1 polymer ?
#
loop_
_entity_poly.entity_id
_entity_poly.type
_entity_poly.pdbx_seq_one_letter_code
_entity_poly.pdbx_strand_id
1 'polypeptide(L)'
;MRGFSLLELLVVVAIIGILASVGAIAYQSYIDAAQEEVTLDNAQKVDRAFAVDVLTIDNELDGRTELATDQDRIIVRDSKCIEYIDAAVKSLNSNNVNAYDKTIPYAVSMHREAAWANSQSNTGTYGESRLPPLDVAKLKQGQLGLQCANACQPISKPNLFYIHRCSCLGENGCEAHVFKQGDGSPESVRYEGDVAEDKRWDADGNILIGAHLPVWVCPKPLDAGSVCP
;
A
#
# COMPACT_ATOMS: atom_id res chain seq x y z
N MET A 1 -53.79 19.32 -27.90
CA MET A 1 -52.72 18.65 -27.14
C MET A 1 -53.31 18.24 -25.80
N ARG A 2 -53.33 16.94 -25.47
CA ARG A 2 -53.72 16.50 -24.14
C ARG A 2 -52.54 16.80 -23.21
N GLY A 3 -52.64 17.86 -22.42
CA GLY A 3 -51.64 18.22 -21.43
C GLY A 3 -51.68 17.23 -20.27
N PHE A 4 -50.51 16.84 -19.78
CA PHE A 4 -50.36 16.06 -18.56
C PHE A 4 -51.01 16.78 -17.37
N SER A 5 -51.65 16.03 -16.47
CA SER A 5 -52.21 16.58 -15.25
C SER A 5 -51.12 16.96 -14.26
N LEU A 6 -51.32 18.04 -13.50
CA LEU A 6 -50.38 18.52 -12.48
C LEU A 6 -50.15 17.46 -11.38
N LEU A 7 -51.18 16.68 -11.05
CA LEU A 7 -51.09 15.58 -10.10
C LEU A 7 -50.23 14.42 -10.62
N GLU A 8 -50.37 14.07 -11.90
CA GLU A 8 -49.60 12.99 -12.52
C GLU A 8 -48.11 13.32 -12.49
N LEU A 9 -47.76 14.58 -12.79
CA LEU A 9 -46.37 15.02 -12.72
C LEU A 9 -45.83 15.05 -11.28
N LEU A 10 -46.66 15.43 -10.30
CA LEU A 10 -46.27 15.47 -8.89
C LEU A 10 -45.94 14.08 -8.34
N VAL A 11 -46.77 13.08 -8.65
CA VAL A 11 -46.53 11.70 -8.18
C VAL A 11 -45.25 11.12 -8.77
N VAL A 12 -44.96 11.42 -10.04
CA VAL A 12 -43.74 10.96 -10.71
C VAL A 12 -42.50 11.55 -10.03
N VAL A 13 -42.49 12.85 -9.76
CA VAL A 13 -41.36 13.50 -9.06
C VAL A 13 -41.19 12.96 -7.64
N ALA A 14 -42.29 12.71 -6.93
CA ALA A 14 -42.24 12.14 -5.59
C ALA A 14 -41.61 10.73 -5.58
N ILE A 15 -42.00 9.86 -6.53
CA ILE A 15 -41.45 8.51 -6.65
C ILE A 15 -39.97 8.55 -7.07
N ILE A 16 -39.62 9.37 -8.07
CA ILE A 16 -38.22 9.52 -8.52
C ILE A 16 -37.35 10.06 -7.38
N GLY A 17 -37.85 11.00 -6.58
CA GLY A 17 -37.13 11.53 -5.41
C GLY A 17 -36.75 10.44 -4.42
N ILE A 18 -37.69 9.57 -4.05
CA ILE A 18 -37.43 8.45 -3.12
C ILE A 18 -36.42 7.46 -3.72
N LEU A 19 -36.62 7.06 -4.98
CA LEU A 19 -35.73 6.11 -5.65
C LEU A 19 -34.31 6.66 -5.82
N ALA A 20 -34.18 7.95 -6.13
CA ALA A 20 -32.87 8.61 -6.26
C ALA A 20 -32.12 8.64 -4.92
N SER A 21 -32.82 8.93 -3.81
CA SER A 21 -32.20 8.94 -2.48
C SER A 21 -31.68 7.56 -2.08
N VAL A 22 -32.46 6.50 -2.27
CA VAL A 22 -32.03 5.13 -1.94
C VAL A 22 -30.94 4.66 -2.91
N GLY A 23 -31.07 4.98 -4.19
CA GLY A 23 -30.09 4.62 -5.22
C GLY A 23 -28.72 5.26 -4.98
N ALA A 24 -28.66 6.49 -4.48
CA ALA A 24 -27.40 7.17 -4.20
C ALA A 24 -26.55 6.45 -3.14
N ILE A 25 -27.17 5.98 -2.04
CA ILE A 25 -26.46 5.28 -0.96
C ILE A 25 -25.93 3.93 -1.45
N ALA A 26 -26.76 3.16 -2.14
CA ALA A 26 -26.36 1.86 -2.70
C ALA A 26 -25.24 2.00 -3.73
N TYR A 27 -25.30 3.04 -4.57
CA TYR A 27 -24.28 3.31 -5.57
C TYR A 27 -22.94 3.71 -4.94
N GLN A 28 -22.95 4.52 -3.88
CA GLN A 28 -21.72 4.87 -3.16
C GLN A 28 -21.07 3.62 -2.54
N SER A 29 -21.85 2.79 -1.83
CA SER A 29 -21.33 1.54 -1.26
C SER A 29 -20.77 0.59 -2.32
N TYR A 30 -21.38 0.54 -3.52
CA TYR A 30 -20.85 -0.23 -4.63
C TYR A 30 -19.50 0.31 -5.12
N ILE A 31 -19.36 1.64 -5.23
CA ILE A 31 -18.08 2.27 -5.60
C ILE A 31 -17.01 1.93 -4.57
N ASP A 32 -17.31 2.09 -3.28
CA ASP A 32 -16.34 1.87 -2.20
C ASP A 32 -15.83 0.41 -2.21
N ALA A 33 -16.74 -0.56 -2.39
CA ALA A 33 -16.40 -1.97 -2.50
C ALA A 33 -15.58 -2.29 -3.76
N ALA A 34 -15.92 -1.67 -4.91
CA ALA A 34 -15.15 -1.84 -6.14
C ALA A 34 -13.74 -1.25 -6.02
N GLN A 35 -13.59 -0.11 -5.35
CA GLN A 35 -12.30 0.51 -5.08
C GLN A 35 -11.43 -0.35 -4.14
N GLU A 36 -12.05 -0.95 -3.13
CA GLU A 36 -11.39 -1.88 -2.22
C GLU A 36 -10.88 -3.11 -2.99
N GLU A 37 -11.75 -3.75 -3.79
CA GLU A 37 -11.40 -4.94 -4.58
C GLU A 37 -10.26 -4.65 -5.57
N VAL A 38 -10.32 -3.52 -6.30
CA VAL A 38 -9.28 -3.13 -7.25
C VAL A 38 -7.95 -2.87 -6.54
N THR A 39 -7.99 -2.19 -5.39
CA THR A 39 -6.79 -1.92 -4.58
C THR A 39 -6.12 -3.21 -4.14
N LEU A 40 -6.92 -4.19 -3.69
CA LEU A 40 -6.44 -5.49 -3.24
C LEU A 40 -5.90 -6.36 -4.38
N ASP A 41 -6.63 -6.46 -5.50
CA ASP A 41 -6.18 -7.24 -6.67
C ASP A 41 -4.88 -6.69 -7.25
N ASN A 42 -4.76 -5.36 -7.34
CA ASN A 42 -3.52 -4.71 -7.77
C ASN A 42 -2.38 -5.01 -6.79
N ALA A 43 -2.60 -4.92 -5.48
CA ALA A 43 -1.58 -5.26 -4.48
C ALA A 43 -1.10 -6.72 -4.62
N GLN A 44 -2.01 -7.66 -4.88
CA GLN A 44 -1.66 -9.07 -5.11
C GLN A 44 -0.89 -9.30 -6.42
N LYS A 45 -1.20 -8.56 -7.49
CA LYS A 45 -0.44 -8.60 -8.75
C LYS A 45 0.99 -8.12 -8.54
N VAL A 46 1.13 -7.00 -7.83
CA VAL A 46 2.44 -6.44 -7.46
C VAL A 46 3.22 -7.43 -6.62
N ASP A 47 2.56 -8.08 -5.66
CA ASP A 47 3.19 -9.10 -4.83
C ASP A 47 3.84 -10.23 -5.66
N ARG A 48 3.07 -10.80 -6.60
CA ARG A 48 3.57 -11.83 -7.51
C ARG A 48 4.73 -11.32 -8.36
N ALA A 49 4.66 -10.08 -8.84
CA ALA A 49 5.70 -9.50 -9.69
C ALA A 49 7.06 -9.41 -8.97
N PHE A 50 7.09 -8.87 -7.76
CA PHE A 50 8.28 -8.87 -6.91
C PHE A 50 8.85 -10.27 -6.65
N ALA A 51 7.99 -11.27 -6.38
CA ALA A 51 8.46 -12.64 -6.15
C ALA A 51 9.15 -13.23 -7.40
N VAL A 52 8.60 -12.95 -8.58
CA VAL A 52 9.21 -13.29 -9.87
C VAL A 52 10.53 -12.57 -10.06
N ASP A 53 10.59 -11.27 -9.76
CA ASP A 53 11.81 -10.47 -9.93
C ASP A 53 12.94 -10.91 -9.02
N VAL A 54 12.68 -11.14 -7.74
CA VAL A 54 13.71 -11.63 -6.81
C VAL A 54 14.25 -12.97 -7.29
N LEU A 55 13.38 -13.90 -7.69
CA LEU A 55 13.81 -15.21 -8.19
C LEU A 55 14.59 -15.12 -9.50
N THR A 56 14.11 -14.35 -10.47
CA THR A 56 14.75 -14.24 -11.80
C THR A 56 16.09 -13.53 -11.71
N ILE A 57 16.16 -12.42 -10.98
CA ILE A 57 17.40 -11.67 -10.75
C ILE A 57 18.37 -12.53 -9.95
N ASP A 58 17.94 -13.17 -8.87
CA ASP A 58 18.79 -14.07 -8.07
C ASP A 58 19.13 -15.40 -8.75
N ASN A 59 18.58 -15.70 -9.92
CA ASN A 59 19.04 -16.81 -10.75
C ASN A 59 19.70 -16.35 -12.04
N GLU A 60 19.95 -15.04 -12.21
CA GLU A 60 20.58 -14.48 -13.41
C GLU A 60 19.78 -14.80 -14.70
N LEU A 61 18.48 -15.00 -14.56
CA LEU A 61 17.57 -15.34 -15.65
C LEU A 61 17.03 -14.07 -16.31
N ASP A 62 16.72 -14.19 -17.59
CA ASP A 62 15.93 -13.17 -18.28
C ASP A 62 14.43 -13.39 -18.02
N GLY A 63 13.64 -12.31 -18.00
CA GLY A 63 12.21 -12.35 -17.65
C GLY A 63 11.80 -11.58 -16.39
N ARG A 64 12.61 -10.59 -15.99
CA ARG A 64 12.23 -9.60 -14.98
C ARG A 64 10.99 -8.81 -15.40
N THR A 65 10.18 -8.41 -14.43
CA THR A 65 9.01 -7.56 -14.62
C THR A 65 9.40 -6.09 -14.78
N GLU A 66 8.41 -5.26 -15.11
CA GLU A 66 8.58 -3.81 -15.20
C GLU A 66 8.87 -3.14 -13.86
N LEU A 67 8.76 -3.84 -12.72
CA LEU A 67 9.10 -3.30 -11.40
C LEU A 67 10.60 -3.23 -11.15
N ALA A 68 11.37 -4.11 -11.80
CA ALA A 68 12.82 -4.19 -11.67
C ALA A 68 13.56 -3.20 -12.60
N THR A 69 12.87 -2.19 -13.11
CA THR A 69 13.46 -1.12 -13.92
C THR A 69 12.65 0.15 -13.80
N ASP A 70 13.30 1.30 -13.93
CA ASP A 70 12.63 2.60 -13.95
C ASP A 70 12.93 3.40 -15.23
N GLN A 71 13.28 2.69 -16.31
CA GLN A 71 13.77 3.21 -17.61
C GLN A 71 15.18 3.82 -17.58
N ASP A 72 15.61 4.39 -16.45
CA ASP A 72 16.93 5.00 -16.27
C ASP A 72 17.94 4.01 -15.66
N ARG A 73 17.44 3.07 -14.86
CA ARG A 73 18.21 2.07 -14.14
C ARG A 73 17.58 0.70 -14.30
N ILE A 74 18.44 -0.29 -14.51
CA ILE A 74 18.08 -1.71 -14.49
C ILE A 74 18.51 -2.26 -13.14
N ILE A 75 17.58 -2.87 -12.41
CA ILE A 75 17.89 -3.53 -11.15
C ILE A 75 18.58 -4.86 -11.45
N VAL A 76 19.72 -5.06 -10.79
CA VAL A 76 20.60 -6.22 -10.96
C VAL A 76 20.84 -6.88 -9.60
N ARG A 77 21.48 -8.05 -9.60
CA ARG A 77 21.74 -8.85 -8.39
C ARG A 77 22.36 -8.07 -7.23
N ASP A 78 23.32 -7.20 -7.52
CA ASP A 78 24.03 -6.44 -6.49
C ASP A 78 23.33 -5.14 -6.08
N SER A 79 22.24 -4.79 -6.77
CA SER A 79 21.39 -3.66 -6.39
C SER A 79 20.78 -3.87 -5.02
N LYS A 80 20.72 -2.78 -4.27
CA LYS A 80 20.19 -2.77 -2.90
C LYS A 80 18.67 -2.80 -2.92
N CYS A 81 18.06 -3.32 -1.87
CA CYS A 81 16.61 -3.34 -1.74
C CYS A 81 15.98 -1.94 -1.91
N ILE A 82 16.59 -0.89 -1.34
CA ILE A 82 16.05 0.47 -1.48
C ILE A 82 16.01 0.94 -2.93
N GLU A 83 16.98 0.53 -3.75
CA GLU A 83 17.04 0.87 -5.17
C GLU A 83 15.96 0.14 -5.95
N TYR A 84 15.69 -1.12 -5.59
CA TYR A 84 14.57 -1.87 -6.11
C TYR A 84 13.24 -1.17 -5.75
N ILE A 85 13.04 -0.81 -4.48
CA ILE A 85 11.81 -0.15 -4.03
C ILE A 85 11.59 1.18 -4.75
N ASP A 86 12.62 2.00 -4.89
CA ASP A 86 12.51 3.28 -5.61
C ASP A 86 12.13 3.06 -7.08
N ALA A 87 12.72 2.07 -7.76
CA ALA A 87 12.36 1.70 -9.13
C ALA A 87 10.91 1.18 -9.22
N ALA A 88 10.52 0.28 -8.31
CA ALA A 88 9.17 -0.26 -8.24
C ALA A 88 8.13 0.83 -7.98
N VAL A 89 8.37 1.75 -7.04
CA VAL A 89 7.47 2.88 -6.76
C VAL A 89 7.29 3.76 -8.00
N LYS A 90 8.38 4.05 -8.73
CA LYS A 90 8.31 4.84 -9.97
C LYS A 90 7.52 4.12 -11.07
N SER A 91 7.80 2.83 -11.29
CA SER A 91 7.08 1.99 -12.25
C SER A 91 5.59 1.88 -11.93
N LEU A 92 5.25 1.59 -10.68
CA LEU A 92 3.87 1.48 -10.21
C LEU A 92 3.10 2.79 -10.34
N ASN A 93 3.69 3.93 -9.96
CA ASN A 93 3.01 5.22 -10.13
C ASN A 93 2.87 5.67 -11.58
N SER A 94 3.63 5.09 -12.51
CA SER A 94 3.50 5.37 -13.95
C SER A 94 2.40 4.51 -14.59
N ASN A 95 2.21 3.29 -14.10
CA ASN A 95 1.34 2.29 -14.70
C ASN A 95 0.00 2.12 -13.97
N ASN A 96 -0.10 2.60 -12.73
CA ASN A 96 -1.26 2.43 -11.87
C ASN A 96 -1.73 3.77 -11.32
N VAL A 97 -3.03 3.83 -11.03
CA VAL A 97 -3.67 4.96 -10.36
C VAL A 97 -4.32 4.48 -9.07
N ASN A 98 -4.32 5.33 -8.06
CA ASN A 98 -5.07 5.06 -6.83
C ASN A 98 -6.57 5.05 -7.14
N ALA A 99 -7.27 4.01 -6.68
CA ALA A 99 -8.68 3.78 -6.98
C ALA A 99 -9.62 4.77 -6.29
N TYR A 100 -9.21 5.30 -5.13
CA TYR A 100 -9.99 6.22 -4.29
C TYR A 100 -9.77 7.68 -4.70
N ASP A 101 -8.53 8.08 -4.94
CA ASP A 101 -8.19 9.45 -5.35
C ASP A 101 -7.02 9.43 -6.35
N LYS A 102 -7.30 9.86 -7.59
CA LYS A 102 -6.30 9.85 -8.68
C LYS A 102 -5.22 10.91 -8.56
N THR A 103 -5.37 11.85 -7.62
CA THR A 103 -4.40 12.93 -7.38
C THR A 103 -3.28 12.51 -6.43
N ILE A 104 -3.47 11.41 -5.69
CA ILE A 104 -2.47 10.85 -4.80
C ILE A 104 -1.73 9.69 -5.49
N PRO A 105 -0.42 9.50 -5.20
CA PRO A 105 0.34 8.42 -5.79
C PRO A 105 -0.24 7.07 -5.38
N TYR A 106 -0.20 6.11 -6.30
CA TYR A 106 -0.65 4.73 -6.06
C TYR A 106 0.26 3.99 -5.08
N ALA A 107 1.57 4.10 -5.25
CA ALA A 107 2.57 3.44 -4.41
C ALA A 107 3.53 4.44 -3.77
N VAL A 108 3.99 4.15 -2.56
CA VAL A 108 4.96 4.99 -1.84
C VAL A 108 6.03 4.15 -1.14
N SER A 109 7.24 4.71 -1.00
CA SER A 109 8.32 4.09 -0.23
C SER A 109 8.15 4.44 1.24
N MET A 110 7.88 3.45 2.09
CA MET A 110 7.70 3.70 3.51
C MET A 110 8.98 4.18 4.20
N HIS A 111 10.18 3.89 3.65
CA HIS A 111 11.41 4.46 4.19
C HIS A 111 11.43 5.97 4.07
N ARG A 112 10.91 6.52 2.96
CA ARG A 112 10.77 7.95 2.74
C ARG A 112 9.66 8.54 3.61
N GLU A 113 8.55 7.81 3.75
CA GLU A 113 7.46 8.18 4.66
C GLU A 113 7.91 8.24 6.12
N ALA A 114 8.70 7.27 6.57
CA ALA A 114 9.23 7.25 7.92
C ALA A 114 10.33 8.31 8.13
N ALA A 115 11.14 8.60 7.11
CA ALA A 115 12.05 9.74 7.14
C ALA A 115 11.31 11.07 7.28
N TRP A 116 10.19 11.22 6.55
CA TRP A 116 9.29 12.37 6.70
C TRP A 116 8.70 12.43 8.11
N ALA A 117 8.20 11.32 8.65
CA ALA A 117 7.62 11.28 10.00
C ALA A 117 8.61 11.77 11.07
N ASN A 118 9.91 11.46 10.91
CA ASN A 118 10.96 11.96 11.79
C ASN A 118 11.13 13.50 11.72
N SER A 119 10.72 14.15 10.63
CA SER A 119 10.77 15.61 10.45
C SER A 119 9.57 16.34 11.07
N GLN A 120 8.47 15.65 11.35
CA GLN A 120 7.20 16.22 11.84
C GLN A 120 6.66 17.38 10.96
N SER A 121 7.01 17.40 9.67
CA SER A 121 6.50 18.37 8.71
C SER A 121 4.99 18.20 8.49
N ASN A 122 4.26 19.30 8.26
CA ASN A 122 2.84 19.25 7.88
C ASN A 122 2.61 18.94 6.39
N THR A 123 3.69 18.83 5.61
CA THR A 123 3.72 18.54 4.18
C THR A 123 4.52 17.27 3.95
N GLY A 124 3.92 16.26 3.31
CA GLY A 124 4.50 14.94 3.06
C GLY A 124 5.52 14.90 1.92
N THR A 125 6.05 13.71 1.64
CA THR A 125 7.13 13.48 0.67
C THR A 125 6.78 13.92 -0.76
N TYR A 126 5.49 14.01 -1.09
CA TYR A 126 4.99 14.39 -2.42
C TYR A 126 4.26 15.76 -2.41
N GLY A 127 4.48 16.59 -1.39
CA GLY A 127 3.89 17.94 -1.30
C GLY A 127 2.45 17.96 -0.79
N GLU A 128 1.93 16.82 -0.35
CA GLU A 128 0.57 16.66 0.13
C GLU A 128 0.42 17.05 1.60
N SER A 129 -0.76 17.57 1.99
CA SER A 129 -1.05 17.89 3.39
C SER A 129 -1.15 16.62 4.25
N ARG A 130 -0.62 16.70 5.47
CA ARG A 130 -0.58 15.60 6.45
C ARG A 130 -1.27 15.99 7.76
N LEU A 131 -2.03 15.05 8.32
CA LEU A 131 -2.78 15.22 9.56
C LEU A 131 -2.04 14.56 10.74
N PRO A 132 -2.11 15.12 11.96
CA PRO A 132 -1.52 14.52 13.16
C PRO A 132 -2.00 13.08 13.44
N PRO A 133 -1.22 12.24 14.18
CA PRO A 133 0.18 12.44 14.56
C PRO A 133 1.13 12.58 13.35
N LEU A 134 2.09 13.51 13.43
CA LEU A 134 3.07 13.77 12.34
C LEU A 134 4.37 12.96 12.51
N ASP A 135 4.51 12.23 13.62
CA ASP A 135 5.66 11.42 14.02
C ASP A 135 5.51 9.93 13.65
N VAL A 136 4.42 9.58 12.96
CA VAL A 136 4.13 8.23 12.48
C VAL A 136 4.04 8.25 10.95
N ALA A 137 4.68 7.28 10.29
CA ALA A 137 4.53 7.12 8.84
C ALA A 137 3.07 6.75 8.53
N LYS A 138 2.47 7.39 7.52
CA LYS A 138 1.07 7.20 7.16
C LYS A 138 0.90 6.95 5.68
N LEU A 139 0.00 6.03 5.36
CA LEU A 139 -0.53 5.84 4.02
C LEU A 139 -1.91 6.48 3.93
N LYS A 140 -2.24 7.05 2.77
CA LYS A 140 -3.61 7.44 2.44
C LYS A 140 -4.40 6.24 1.93
N GLN A 141 -5.72 6.35 1.94
CA GLN A 141 -6.60 5.33 1.39
C GLN A 141 -6.23 5.00 -0.07
N GLY A 142 -6.23 3.72 -0.42
CA GLY A 142 -5.86 3.20 -1.73
C GLY A 142 -4.36 3.08 -2.01
N GLN A 143 -3.49 3.55 -1.10
CA GLN A 143 -2.04 3.52 -1.34
C GLN A 143 -1.43 2.16 -1.00
N LEU A 144 -0.46 1.76 -1.82
CA LEU A 144 0.43 0.64 -1.57
C LEU A 144 1.75 1.14 -0.96
N GLY A 145 1.96 0.87 0.32
CA GLY A 145 3.25 1.11 0.98
C GLY A 145 4.22 -0.03 0.70
N LEU A 146 5.43 0.31 0.30
CA LEU A 146 6.52 -0.64 0.04
C LEU A 146 7.69 -0.36 0.96
N GLN A 147 8.26 -1.39 1.58
CA GLN A 147 9.46 -1.23 2.41
C GLN A 147 10.32 -2.48 2.41
N CYS A 148 11.62 -2.25 2.45
CA CYS A 148 12.61 -3.25 2.72
C CYS A 148 12.62 -3.65 4.18
N ALA A 149 12.81 -4.93 4.43
CA ALA A 149 13.30 -5.44 5.71
C ALA A 149 14.63 -4.81 6.12
N ASN A 150 15.52 -4.71 5.12
CA ASN A 150 16.85 -4.18 5.26
C ASN A 150 17.20 -3.47 3.95
N ALA A 151 17.20 -2.14 3.99
CA ALA A 151 17.36 -1.31 2.81
C ALA A 151 18.63 -1.62 1.99
N CYS A 152 19.71 -2.06 2.66
CA CYS A 152 21.03 -2.20 2.06
C CYS A 152 21.44 -3.65 1.76
N GLN A 153 20.53 -4.61 1.90
CA GLN A 153 20.81 -5.97 1.41
C GLN A 153 20.68 -6.01 -0.11
N PRO A 154 21.66 -6.63 -0.81
CA PRO A 154 21.54 -6.89 -2.23
C PRO A 154 20.61 -8.07 -2.50
N ILE A 155 20.06 -8.13 -3.71
CA ILE A 155 19.20 -9.24 -4.17
C ILE A 155 19.95 -10.57 -4.17
N SER A 156 21.26 -10.55 -4.43
CA SER A 156 22.15 -11.73 -4.37
C SER A 156 22.21 -12.43 -3.01
N LYS A 157 21.59 -11.84 -1.97
CA LYS A 157 21.36 -12.49 -0.67
C LYS A 157 19.86 -12.71 -0.48
N PRO A 158 19.23 -13.65 -1.20
CA PRO A 158 17.77 -13.83 -1.19
C PRO A 158 17.23 -14.13 0.21
N ASN A 159 17.99 -14.87 1.03
CA ASN A 159 17.63 -15.18 2.42
C ASN A 159 17.61 -13.96 3.37
N LEU A 160 18.06 -12.80 2.91
CA LEU A 160 18.09 -11.53 3.65
C LEU A 160 17.41 -10.40 2.85
N PHE A 161 16.91 -10.70 1.64
CA PHE A 161 16.25 -9.75 0.78
C PHE A 161 14.75 -9.94 0.88
N TYR A 162 14.11 -9.06 1.64
CA TYR A 162 12.67 -9.12 1.81
C TYR A 162 12.02 -7.75 1.73
N ILE A 163 10.84 -7.74 1.14
CA ILE A 163 10.04 -6.54 0.93
C ILE A 163 8.69 -6.76 1.58
N HIS A 164 8.39 -5.94 2.59
CA HIS A 164 7.06 -5.82 3.13
C HIS A 164 6.23 -4.90 2.25
N ARG A 165 4.94 -5.23 2.15
CA ARG A 165 3.95 -4.36 1.52
C ARG A 165 2.76 -4.18 2.43
N CYS A 166 2.15 -3.01 2.37
CA CYS A 166 0.89 -2.72 3.04
C CYS A 166 -0.07 -2.05 2.06
N SER A 167 -1.32 -2.49 2.05
CA SER A 167 -2.36 -1.88 1.21
C SER A 167 -3.32 -1.12 2.10
N CYS A 168 -3.33 0.21 2.02
CA CYS A 168 -4.16 0.99 2.91
C CYS A 168 -5.60 1.10 2.39
N LEU A 169 -6.56 0.57 3.16
CA LEU A 169 -7.99 0.65 2.85
C LEU A 169 -8.76 1.58 3.79
N GLY A 170 -8.14 2.05 4.88
CA GLY A 170 -8.78 2.93 5.84
C GLY A 170 -9.12 4.30 5.26
N GLU A 171 -10.36 4.75 5.47
CA GLU A 171 -10.88 6.05 4.98
C GLU A 171 -10.02 7.25 5.43
N ASN A 172 -9.48 7.17 6.65
CA ASN A 172 -8.61 8.22 7.21
C ASN A 172 -7.11 7.92 7.00
N GLY A 173 -6.78 6.98 6.12
CA GLY A 173 -5.44 6.45 5.97
C GLY A 173 -5.09 5.37 7.01
N CYS A 174 -3.86 4.89 6.92
CA CYS A 174 -3.33 3.78 7.71
C CYS A 174 -2.01 4.23 8.32
N GLU A 175 -1.91 4.14 9.64
CA GLU A 175 -0.68 4.43 10.36
C GLU A 175 0.24 3.21 10.35
N ALA A 176 1.55 3.46 10.33
CA ALA A 176 2.53 2.40 10.43
C ALA A 176 2.82 2.08 11.90
N HIS A 177 2.80 0.80 12.26
CA HIS A 177 2.97 0.35 13.63
C HIS A 177 4.26 -0.45 13.80
N VAL A 178 4.87 -0.37 14.96
CA VAL A 178 5.99 -1.25 15.32
C VAL A 178 5.40 -2.57 15.79
N PHE A 179 5.80 -3.67 15.16
CA PHE A 179 5.39 -5.02 15.53
C PHE A 179 6.56 -5.72 16.20
N LYS A 180 6.38 -6.13 17.45
CA LYS A 180 7.38 -6.93 18.17
C LYS A 180 6.69 -8.07 18.93
N GLN A 181 7.29 -9.26 18.86
CA GLN A 181 6.74 -10.44 19.51
C GLN A 181 6.46 -10.18 21.00
N GLY A 182 5.20 -10.40 21.41
CA GLY A 182 4.78 -10.27 22.80
C GLY A 182 4.91 -8.87 23.41
N ASP A 183 4.97 -7.80 22.60
CA ASP A 183 5.01 -6.43 23.11
C ASP A 183 3.68 -5.96 23.76
N GLY A 184 2.60 -6.72 23.55
CA GLY A 184 1.27 -6.46 24.10
C GLY A 184 0.55 -5.25 23.49
N SER A 185 1.08 -4.65 22.42
CA SER A 185 0.39 -3.60 21.68
C SER A 185 -0.89 -4.16 21.02
N PRO A 186 -1.97 -3.37 20.91
CA PRO A 186 -3.20 -3.81 20.26
C PRO A 186 -2.97 -4.38 18.85
N GLU A 187 -2.05 -3.77 18.10
CA GLU A 187 -1.73 -4.15 16.73
C GLU A 187 -0.94 -5.45 16.67
N SER A 188 0.08 -5.64 17.53
CA SER A 188 0.81 -6.90 17.64
C SER A 188 -0.10 -8.03 18.12
N VAL A 189 -0.98 -7.80 19.10
CA VAL A 189 -1.95 -8.81 19.58
C VAL A 189 -2.89 -9.24 18.45
N ARG A 190 -3.37 -8.29 17.63
CA ARG A 190 -4.21 -8.61 16.48
C ARG A 190 -3.43 -9.38 15.42
N TYR A 191 -2.19 -8.98 15.12
CA TYR A 191 -1.31 -9.68 14.19
C TYR A 191 -1.02 -11.12 14.64
N GLU A 192 -0.72 -11.30 15.94
CA GLU A 192 -0.53 -12.61 16.56
C GLU A 192 -1.82 -13.44 16.61
N GLY A 193 -3.00 -12.82 16.58
CA GLY A 193 -4.27 -13.54 16.44
C GLY A 193 -4.51 -14.05 15.00
N ASP A 194 -4.15 -13.24 14.01
CA ASP A 194 -4.53 -13.47 12.60
C ASP A 194 -3.50 -14.28 11.80
N VAL A 195 -2.22 -14.23 12.15
CA VAL A 195 -1.13 -14.91 11.41
C VAL A 195 -0.71 -16.19 12.13
N ALA A 196 -0.24 -17.22 11.42
CA ALA A 196 0.23 -18.47 12.06
C ALA A 196 1.62 -18.29 12.73
N GLU A 197 1.84 -18.89 13.90
CA GLU A 197 3.04 -18.66 14.75
C GLU A 197 4.37 -18.89 14.01
N ASP A 198 4.44 -19.91 13.15
CA ASP A 198 5.61 -20.25 12.32
C ASP A 198 5.93 -19.21 11.23
N LYS A 199 5.02 -18.25 11.01
CA LYS A 199 5.11 -17.21 9.98
C LYS A 199 5.12 -15.80 10.56
N ARG A 200 5.11 -15.66 11.90
CA ARG A 200 4.96 -14.36 12.57
C ARG A 200 6.25 -13.63 12.82
N TRP A 201 7.28 -14.32 13.32
CA TRP A 201 8.44 -13.71 14.00
C TRP A 201 9.75 -14.39 13.64
N ASP A 202 10.78 -13.60 13.33
CA ASP A 202 12.13 -14.11 13.06
C ASP A 202 12.79 -14.54 14.38
N ALA A 203 14.04 -15.00 14.32
CA ALA A 203 14.78 -15.43 15.50
C ALA A 203 15.00 -14.30 16.53
N ASP A 204 14.91 -13.04 16.11
CA ASP A 204 15.10 -11.84 16.92
C ASP A 204 13.77 -11.25 17.43
N GLY A 205 12.63 -11.89 17.12
CA GLY A 205 11.29 -11.46 17.52
C GLY A 205 10.74 -10.27 16.71
N ASN A 206 11.37 -9.94 15.57
CA ASN A 206 10.84 -9.00 14.59
C ASN A 206 9.88 -9.73 13.66
N ILE A 207 8.93 -9.02 13.07
CA ILE A 207 7.94 -9.59 12.16
C ILE A 207 8.63 -10.45 11.08
N LEU A 208 8.24 -11.73 10.90
CA LEU A 208 8.78 -12.59 9.85
C LEU A 208 8.44 -11.95 8.52
N ILE A 209 9.49 -11.59 7.80
CA ILE A 209 9.36 -10.73 6.64
C ILE A 209 9.07 -11.61 5.42
N GLY A 210 7.90 -12.21 5.40
CA GLY A 210 7.34 -12.85 4.23
C GLY A 210 6.61 -11.84 3.34
N ALA A 211 6.33 -12.27 2.10
CA ALA A 211 5.65 -11.50 1.08
C ALA A 211 4.21 -11.06 1.43
N HIS A 212 3.59 -11.67 2.46
CA HIS A 212 2.17 -11.51 2.77
C HIS A 212 1.96 -11.09 4.22
N LEU A 213 2.03 -9.79 4.47
CA LEU A 213 1.37 -9.21 5.63
C LEU A 213 -0.14 -9.15 5.37
N PRO A 214 -0.99 -9.33 6.39
CA PRO A 214 -2.41 -9.03 6.25
C PRO A 214 -2.61 -7.62 5.69
N VAL A 215 -3.65 -7.42 4.89
CA VAL A 215 -3.88 -6.16 4.13
C VAL A 215 -3.89 -4.92 5.02
N TRP A 216 -4.32 -5.05 6.28
CA TRP A 216 -4.39 -3.97 7.27
C TRP A 216 -3.07 -3.73 8.04
N VAL A 217 -2.05 -4.57 7.84
CA VAL A 217 -0.79 -4.51 8.59
C VAL A 217 0.23 -3.68 7.84
N CYS A 218 0.51 -2.49 8.38
CA CYS A 218 1.56 -1.59 7.92
C CYS A 218 2.69 -1.55 8.94
N PRO A 219 3.78 -2.32 8.80
CA PRO A 219 4.90 -2.23 9.72
C PRO A 219 5.62 -0.90 9.53
N LYS A 220 6.10 -0.31 10.62
CA LYS A 220 7.03 0.81 10.58
C LYS A 220 8.39 0.29 10.08
N PRO A 221 9.03 0.96 9.10
CA PRO A 221 10.37 0.57 8.67
C PRO A 221 11.35 0.68 9.83
N LEU A 222 12.20 -0.33 10.01
CA LEU A 222 13.22 -0.36 11.05
C LEU A 222 14.33 0.68 10.80
N ASP A 223 14.55 1.02 9.53
CA ASP A 223 15.60 1.88 9.01
C ASP A 223 15.01 3.09 8.25
N ALA A 224 14.18 3.88 8.94
CA ALA A 224 13.58 5.11 8.42
C ALA A 224 14.65 6.05 7.84
N GLY A 225 14.54 6.39 6.54
CA GLY A 225 15.49 7.27 5.86
C GLY A 225 16.87 6.67 5.60
N SER A 226 17.00 5.34 5.60
CA SER A 226 18.24 4.68 5.22
C SER A 226 18.67 5.05 3.80
N VAL A 227 19.88 5.61 3.71
CA VAL A 227 20.61 5.79 2.46
C VAL A 227 21.71 4.74 2.49
N CYS A 228 21.68 3.83 1.52
CA CYS A 228 22.73 2.84 1.40
C CYS A 228 23.97 3.49 0.75
N PRO A 229 25.15 3.37 1.36
CA PRO A 229 26.39 3.91 0.82
C PRO A 229 26.86 3.16 -0.43
#